data_AF-Q7X1I0-F1
#
_entry.id   AF-Q7X1I0-F1
#
_cell.length_a   1.000
_cell.length_b   1.000
_cell.length_c   1.000
_cell.angle_alpha   90.00
_cell.angle_beta   90.00
_cell.angle_gamma   90.00
#
_symmetry.space_group_name_H-M   'P 1'
#
loop_
_entity.id
_entity.type
_entity.pdbx_description
1 polymer ?
#
loop_
_entity_poly.entity_id
_entity_poly.type
_entity_poly.pdbx_seq_one_letter_code
_entity_poly.pdbx_strand_id
1 'polypeptide(L)' 'MSRRILLIEDEADIRTLVRHYLVQEHYEVLEASNGTDGLAA' A
#
# COMPACT_ATOMS: atom_id res chain seq x y z
N MET A 1 -16.76 0.89 8.93
CA MET A 1 -16.25 0.32 7.66
C MET A 1 -14.81 0.75 7.51
N SER A 2 -13.85 -0.17 7.62
CA SER A 2 -12.46 0.12 7.25
C SER A 2 -12.38 0.25 5.73
N ARG A 3 -11.81 1.35 5.24
CA ARG A 3 -11.51 1.51 3.81
C ARG A 3 -10.15 0.88 3.56
N ARG A 4 -10.10 -0.11 2.68
CA ARG A 4 -8.90 -0.86 2.33
C ARG A 4 -8.30 -0.33 1.02
N ILE A 5 -6.98 -0.15 0.99
CA ILE A 5 -6.23 0.34 -0.17
C ILE A 5 -5.12 -0.66 -0.50
N LEU A 6 -4.97 -1.00 -1.78
CA LEU A 6 -3.80 -1.71 -2.30
C LEU A 6 -2.81 -0.69 -2.88
N LEU A 7 -1.61 -0.65 -2.32
CA LEU A 7 -0.49 0.18 -2.76
C LEU A 7 0.51 -0.68 -3.53
N ILE A 8 0.66 -0.41 -4.83
CA ILE A 8 1.67 -1.04 -5.70
C ILE A 8 2.74 0.00 -5.99
N GLU A 9 3.95 -0.22 -5.49
CA GLU A 9 5.06 0.73 -5.59
C GLU A 9 6.39 -0.04 -5.59
N ASP A 10 7.25 0.17 -6.58
CA ASP A 10 8.49 -0.59 -6.79
C ASP A 10 9.65 -0.09 -5.92
N GLU A 11 9.67 1.19 -5.57
CA GLU A 11 10.68 1.74 -4.66
C GLU A 11 10.28 1.60 -3.19
N ALA A 12 11.08 0.86 -2.40
CA ALA A 12 10.74 0.52 -1.01
C ALA A 12 10.59 1.74 -0.09
N ASP A 13 11.42 2.77 -0.27
CA ASP A 13 11.38 3.99 0.55
C ASP A 13 10.11 4.80 0.26
N ILE A 14 9.71 4.89 -1.02
CA ILE A 14 8.47 5.55 -1.45
C ILE A 14 7.26 4.79 -0.94
N ARG A 15 7.24 3.46 -1.07
CA ARG A 15 6.14 2.62 -0.57
C ARG A 15 5.94 2.80 0.93
N THR A 16 7.04 2.86 1.69
CA THR A 16 7.02 3.09 3.14
C THR A 16 6.44 4.47 3.48
N LEU A 17 6.85 5.52 2.76
CA LEU A 17 6.35 6.88 2.93
C LEU A 17 4.83 6.95 2.69
N VAL A 18 4.36 6.40 1.56
CA VAL A 18 2.94 6.43 1.19
C VAL A 18 2.10 5.61 2.17
N ARG A 19 2.54 4.41 2.55
CA ARG A 19 1.89 3.58 3.57
C ARG A 19 1.73 4.34 4.89
N HIS A 20 2.75 5.07 5.33
CA HIS A 20 2.69 5.84 6.56
C HIS A 20 1.55 6.86 6.53
N TYR A 21 1.44 7.67 5.47
CA TYR A 21 0.34 8.63 5.33
C TYR A 21 -1.04 7.96 5.30
N LEU A 22 -1.20 6.87 4.55
CA LEU A 22 -2.47 6.17 4.46
C LEU A 22 -2.90 5.56 5.82
N VAL A 23 -1.97 4.99 6.57
CA VAL A 23 -2.25 4.47 7.91
C VAL A 23 -2.60 5.60 8.90
N GLN A 24 -1.94 6.76 8.81
CA GLN A 24 -2.30 7.94 9.61
C GLN A 24 -3.74 8.42 9.32
N GLU A 25 -4.20 8.27 8.09
CA GLU A 25 -5.59 8.54 7.68
C GLU A 25 -6.55 7.38 7.98
N HIS A 26 -6.13 6.41 8.80
CA HIS A 26 -6.94 5.28 9.28
C HIS A 26 -7.39 4.30 8.17
N TYR A 27 -6.63 4.23 7.07
CA TYR A 27 -6.83 3.18 6.05
C TYR A 27 -6.14 1.87 6.45
N GLU A 28 -6.73 0.76 5.99
CA GLU A 28 -6.06 -0.55 5.97
C GLU A 28 -5.28 -0.65 4.66
N VAL A 29 -3.96 -0.86 4.72
CA VAL A 29 -3.09 -0.84 3.54
C VAL A 29 -2.53 -2.23 3.26
N LEU A 30 -2.77 -2.73 2.06
CA LEU A 30 -2.07 -3.87 1.47
C LEU A 30 -0.95 -3.33 0.57
N GLU A 31 0.19 -3.99 0.57
CA GLU A 31 1.38 -3.53 -0.17
C GLU A 31 1.84 -4.59 -1.17
N ALA A 32 2.28 -4.12 -2.34
CA ALA A 32 2.92 -4.93 -3.35
C ALA A 32 4.11 -4.18 -3.97
N SER A 33 5.15 -4.91 -4.34
CA SER A 33 6.37 -4.33 -4.92
C SER A 33 6.33 -4.25 -6.46
N ASN A 34 5.35 -4.89 -7.07
CA ASN A 34 5.20 -4.98 -8.52
C ASN A 34 3.76 -5.36 -8.89
N GLY A 35 3.44 -5.31 -10.18
CA GLY A 35 2.09 -5.58 -10.67
C GLY A 35 1.62 -7.03 -10.48
N THR A 36 2.52 -8.01 -10.52
CA THR A 36 2.16 -9.43 -10.33
C THR A 36 1.77 -9.70 -8.88
N ASP A 37 2.56 -9.18 -7.93
CA ASP A 37 2.23 -9.23 -6.50
C ASP A 37 0.91 -8.51 -6.22
N GLY A 38 0.71 -7.33 -6.84
CA GLY A 38 -0.51 -6.55 -6.66
C GLY A 38 -1.76 -7.24 -7.21
N LEU A 39 -1.65 -7.98 -8.30
CA LEU A 39 -2.76 -8.76 -8.84
C LEU A 39 -3.16 -9.94 -7.93
N ALA A 40 -2.23 -10.43 -7.10
CA ALA A 40 -2.44 -11.57 -6.21
C ALA A 40 -2.91 -11.18 -4.78
N ALA A 41 -2.96 -9.89 -4.46
CA ALA A 41 -3.26 -9.33 -3.13
C ALA A 41 -4.77 -9.18 -2.86
#